data_AF-A0AAU4YZ53-F1
#
_entry.id   AF-A0AAU4YZ53-F1
#
_cell.length_a   1.000
_cell.length_b   1.000
_cell.length_c   1.000
_cell.angle_alpha   90.00
_cell.angle_beta   90.00
_cell.angle_gamma   90.00
#
_symmetry.space_group_name_H-M   'P 1'
#
loop_
_entity.id
_entity.type
_entity.pdbx_description
1 polymer ?
#
loop_
_entity_poly.entity_id
_entity_poly.type
_entity_poly.pdbx_seq_one_letter_code
_entity_poly.pdbx_strand_id
1 'polypeptide(L)'
;MNLNFPCNHGLHATRGGTHSYVRGNWRREDESGPMLLTKSCHDLDWLMYVMDEEPDKVSSFGSLSHFTAAHKPLSATDTCVTCPAEQSCAYSAKKIYMSCLGDPAREYWPLSMVTRDTTSQGVLAALEHSPYGRCVYSCDNDVVDHQVVGLEFPSGATASFTMTAFTPLVHRKTRIFGTRGCLEGDGEVVRLHDFAADRTEEHRITDTHPGASAADGHAGGDDALIAAFLDAVATGDTSALPSDARTSLAGHRVVWAAEKARLSKTVVVLDAPDTANAPVA
;
A
#
# COMPACT_ATOMS: atom_id res chain seq x y z
N MET A 1 5.14 -10.84 14.75
CA MET A 1 5.74 -9.91 13.79
C MET A 1 4.80 -8.75 13.55
N ASN A 2 5.28 -7.50 13.52
CA ASN A 2 4.43 -6.34 13.26
C ASN A 2 4.93 -5.63 12.00
N LEU A 3 4.12 -5.64 10.94
CA LEU A 3 4.34 -4.85 9.75
C LEU A 3 3.36 -3.66 9.75
N ASN A 4 3.91 -2.45 9.75
CA ASN A 4 3.12 -1.24 9.59
C ASN A 4 3.43 -0.67 8.22
N PHE A 5 2.41 -0.67 7.37
CA PHE A 5 2.53 -0.15 6.03
C PHE A 5 1.76 1.17 5.91
N PRO A 6 2.45 2.29 5.66
CA PRO A 6 1.76 3.48 5.23
C PRO A 6 1.09 3.18 3.88
N CYS A 7 -0.20 3.49 3.71
CA CYS A 7 -0.92 3.35 2.43
C CYS A 7 -0.44 4.37 1.36
N ASN A 8 0.83 4.76 1.40
CA ASN A 8 1.45 5.77 0.57
C ASN A 8 2.60 5.14 -0.23
N HIS A 9 2.29 4.36 -1.27
CA HIS A 9 3.21 4.34 -2.41
C HIS A 9 2.89 5.60 -3.22
N GLY A 10 3.80 6.59 -3.17
CA GLY A 10 3.67 7.83 -3.92
C GLY A 10 2.95 8.96 -3.19
N LEU A 11 3.75 9.80 -2.53
CA LEU A 11 3.42 11.08 -1.89
C LEU A 11 2.39 11.02 -0.75
N HIS A 12 2.72 11.68 0.38
CA HIS A 12 1.93 12.06 1.58
C HIS A 12 0.54 11.42 1.81
N ALA A 13 0.12 11.23 3.07
CA ALA A 13 -1.27 10.93 3.47
C ALA A 13 -2.34 11.69 2.67
N THR A 14 -2.02 12.95 2.34
CA THR A 14 -2.90 13.86 1.63
C THR A 14 -2.94 13.64 0.12
N ARG A 15 -1.96 12.93 -0.46
CA ARG A 15 -1.72 12.85 -1.91
C ARG A 15 -1.97 11.45 -2.47
N GLY A 16 -1.25 10.40 -2.05
CA GLY A 16 -1.39 9.06 -2.62
C GLY A 16 -2.76 8.42 -2.36
N GLY A 17 -3.16 8.37 -1.09
CA GLY A 17 -4.46 7.83 -0.67
C GLY A 17 -5.64 8.58 -1.30
N THR A 18 -5.65 9.92 -1.25
CA THR A 18 -6.77 10.68 -1.83
C THR A 18 -6.75 10.72 -3.36
N HIS A 19 -5.58 10.65 -3.99
CA HIS A 19 -5.45 10.56 -5.44
C HIS A 19 -6.05 9.25 -5.95
N SER A 20 -5.63 8.11 -5.41
CA SER A 20 -5.99 6.79 -5.95
C SER A 20 -7.31 6.25 -5.43
N TYR A 21 -7.57 6.42 -4.12
CA TYR A 21 -8.65 5.73 -3.39
C TYR A 21 -9.80 6.64 -2.94
N VAL A 22 -9.73 7.94 -3.23
CA VAL A 22 -10.86 8.87 -3.00
C VAL A 22 -11.34 9.48 -4.31
N ARG A 23 -10.42 9.98 -5.14
CA ARG A 23 -10.75 10.61 -6.43
C ARG A 23 -10.54 9.69 -7.63
N GLY A 24 -9.61 8.76 -7.53
CA GLY A 24 -9.10 7.98 -8.64
C GLY A 24 -9.82 6.65 -8.88
N ASN A 25 -9.14 5.80 -9.63
CA ASN A 25 -9.70 4.57 -10.20
C ASN A 25 -10.02 3.50 -9.15
N TRP A 26 -9.43 3.56 -7.96
CA TRP A 26 -9.62 2.55 -6.91
C TRP A 26 -10.54 3.01 -5.78
N ARG A 27 -11.30 4.09 -6.02
CA ARG A 27 -12.16 4.68 -4.99
C ARG A 27 -13.36 3.80 -4.62
N ARG A 28 -13.75 2.87 -5.50
CA ARG A 28 -14.96 2.07 -5.40
C ARG A 28 -14.70 0.57 -5.46
N GLU A 29 -15.15 -0.16 -4.44
CA GLU A 29 -14.97 -1.61 -4.32
C GLU A 29 -15.62 -2.38 -5.49
N ASP A 30 -16.75 -1.90 -6.01
CA ASP A 30 -17.44 -2.54 -7.14
C ASP A 30 -16.78 -2.29 -8.51
N GLU A 31 -15.92 -1.27 -8.61
CA GLU A 31 -15.15 -0.95 -9.82
C GLU A 31 -13.75 -1.61 -9.80
N SER A 32 -13.11 -1.72 -8.64
CA SER A 32 -11.70 -2.15 -8.54
C SER A 32 -11.39 -3.27 -7.54
N GLY A 33 -12.25 -3.46 -6.53
CA GLY A 33 -11.99 -4.32 -5.37
C GLY A 33 -11.55 -3.56 -4.11
N PRO A 34 -11.45 -4.27 -2.98
CA PRO A 34 -11.12 -3.68 -1.68
C PRO A 34 -9.68 -3.16 -1.63
N MET A 35 -9.45 -2.08 -0.87
CA MET A 35 -8.14 -1.43 -0.78
C MET A 35 -7.03 -2.41 -0.38
N LEU A 36 -7.30 -3.36 0.53
CA LEU A 36 -6.31 -4.35 0.95
C LEU A 36 -5.81 -5.17 -0.24
N LEU A 37 -6.69 -5.56 -1.16
CA LEU A 37 -6.35 -6.31 -2.37
C LEU A 37 -5.56 -5.45 -3.35
N THR A 38 -6.05 -4.25 -3.66
CA THR A 38 -5.47 -3.45 -4.74
C THR A 38 -4.23 -2.68 -4.32
N LYS A 39 -4.02 -2.45 -3.02
CA LYS A 39 -2.88 -1.70 -2.49
C LYS A 39 -1.85 -2.56 -1.78
N SER A 40 -2.27 -3.61 -1.09
CA SER A 40 -1.49 -4.22 -0.02
C SER A 40 -1.56 -5.75 0.02
N CYS A 41 -1.96 -6.39 -1.08
CA CYS A 41 -1.87 -7.85 -1.22
C CYS A 41 -0.43 -8.33 -1.01
N HIS A 42 0.52 -7.67 -1.69
CA HIS A 42 1.95 -7.95 -1.59
C HIS A 42 2.53 -7.73 -0.19
N ASP A 43 1.90 -6.92 0.67
CA ASP A 43 2.34 -6.75 2.05
C ASP A 43 2.02 -8.00 2.89
N LEU A 44 0.88 -8.65 2.61
CA LEU A 44 0.54 -9.94 3.22
C LEU A 44 1.38 -11.06 2.63
N ASP A 45 1.64 -11.05 1.32
CA ASP A 45 2.56 -11.98 0.64
C ASP A 45 3.95 -11.95 1.28
N TRP A 46 4.46 -10.75 1.53
CA TRP A 46 5.74 -10.57 2.18
C TRP A 46 5.77 -11.10 3.63
N LEU A 47 4.68 -10.94 4.38
CA LEU A 47 4.55 -11.52 5.72
C LEU A 47 4.63 -13.05 5.68
N MET A 48 3.89 -13.68 4.76
CA MET A 48 3.94 -15.14 4.61
C MET A 48 5.32 -15.61 4.16
N TYR A 49 5.97 -14.88 3.25
CA TYR A 49 7.34 -15.18 2.83
C TYR A 49 8.34 -15.14 3.99
N VAL A 50 8.26 -14.14 4.87
CA VAL A 50 9.15 -14.06 6.04
C VAL A 50 8.83 -15.13 7.08
N MET A 51 7.56 -15.49 7.22
CA MET A 51 7.13 -16.53 8.16
C MET A 51 7.36 -17.95 7.63
N ASP A 52 7.54 -18.11 6.32
CA ASP A 52 7.61 -19.41 5.62
C ASP A 52 6.39 -20.31 5.90
N GLU A 53 5.22 -19.69 6.15
CA GLU A 53 3.98 -20.35 6.53
C GLU A 53 2.77 -19.57 6.00
N GLU A 54 1.68 -20.28 5.69
CA GLU A 54 0.36 -19.67 5.47
C GLU A 54 -0.39 -19.57 6.82
N PRO A 55 -1.07 -18.44 7.11
CA PRO A 55 -1.84 -18.31 8.34
C PRO A 55 -3.09 -19.21 8.32
N ASP A 56 -3.46 -19.77 9.46
CA ASP A 56 -4.67 -20.60 9.61
C ASP A 56 -5.85 -19.80 10.18
N LYS A 57 -5.60 -18.63 10.75
CA LYS A 57 -6.64 -17.71 11.23
C LYS A 57 -6.33 -16.27 10.88
N VAL A 58 -7.37 -15.57 10.46
CA VAL A 58 -7.32 -14.15 10.09
C VAL A 58 -8.41 -13.40 10.84
N SER A 59 -8.03 -12.26 11.42
CA SER A 59 -8.95 -11.25 11.92
C SER A 59 -8.66 -9.93 11.21
N SER A 60 -9.68 -9.11 10.94
CA SER A 60 -9.46 -7.81 10.35
C SER A 60 -10.50 -6.81 10.78
N PHE A 61 -10.08 -5.55 10.93
CA PHE A 61 -10.94 -4.44 11.29
C PHE A 61 -10.50 -3.22 10.48
N GLY A 62 -11.45 -2.51 9.89
CA GLY A 62 -11.16 -1.34 9.07
C GLY A 62 -12.45 -0.68 8.63
N SER A 63 -12.38 0.61 8.31
CA SER A 63 -13.55 1.38 7.90
C SER A 63 -13.16 2.59 7.06
N LEU A 64 -14.14 3.12 6.33
CA LEU A 64 -14.07 4.46 5.77
C LEU A 64 -14.59 5.43 6.83
N SER A 65 -13.68 6.05 7.59
CA SER A 65 -14.05 6.89 8.73
C SER A 65 -14.05 8.37 8.40
N HIS A 66 -13.12 8.86 7.59
CA HIS A 66 -12.86 10.29 7.44
C HIS A 66 -13.32 10.86 6.09
N PHE A 67 -13.05 10.18 4.98
CA PHE A 67 -13.36 10.70 3.64
C PHE A 67 -14.84 10.47 3.29
N THR A 68 -15.73 11.08 4.08
CA THR A 68 -17.19 10.99 3.98
C THR A 68 -17.84 12.37 4.08
N ALA A 69 -19.06 12.50 3.57
CA ALA A 69 -19.82 13.76 3.63
C ALA A 69 -20.01 14.31 5.05
N ALA A 70 -20.06 13.45 6.06
CA ALA A 70 -20.17 13.83 7.46
C ALA A 70 -18.99 14.68 7.97
N HIS A 71 -17.81 14.56 7.33
CA HIS A 71 -16.60 15.28 7.69
C HIS A 71 -16.35 16.51 6.80
N LYS A 72 -17.27 16.82 5.87
CA LYS A 72 -17.13 17.97 4.99
C LYS A 72 -17.18 19.27 5.80
N PRO A 73 -16.13 20.12 5.75
CA PRO A 73 -16.19 21.44 6.37
C PRO A 73 -17.32 22.28 5.76
N LEU A 74 -18.02 23.07 6.58
CA LEU A 74 -19.10 23.97 6.10
C LEU A 74 -18.60 24.98 5.06
N SER A 75 -17.32 25.37 5.15
CA SER A 75 -16.67 26.26 4.18
C SER A 75 -16.19 25.55 2.90
N ALA A 76 -16.34 24.22 2.78
CA ALA A 76 -15.87 23.49 1.62
C ALA A 76 -16.95 23.42 0.53
N THR A 77 -16.57 23.69 -0.70
CA THR A 77 -17.37 23.42 -1.91
C THR A 77 -17.23 21.96 -2.35
N ASP A 78 -18.04 21.51 -3.31
CA ASP A 78 -17.96 20.15 -3.89
C ASP A 78 -16.74 19.95 -4.79
N THR A 79 -16.14 21.03 -5.29
CA THR A 79 -14.89 21.03 -6.08
C THR A 79 -13.84 21.90 -5.41
N CYS A 80 -12.56 21.62 -5.64
CA CYS A 80 -11.47 22.29 -4.94
C CYS A 80 -10.96 23.58 -5.59
N VAL A 81 -11.27 23.85 -6.86
CA VAL A 81 -10.62 24.91 -7.65
C VAL A 81 -10.86 26.32 -7.08
N THR A 82 -12.10 26.59 -6.68
CA THR A 82 -12.55 27.86 -6.09
C THR A 82 -12.96 27.71 -4.61
N CYS A 83 -12.52 26.63 -3.96
CA CYS A 83 -12.95 26.28 -2.60
C CYS A 83 -12.39 27.28 -1.56
N PRO A 84 -13.24 27.95 -0.75
CA PRO A 84 -12.75 28.91 0.21
C PRO A 84 -11.97 28.27 1.37
N ALA A 85 -12.12 26.96 1.59
CA ALA A 85 -11.33 26.19 2.55
C ALA A 85 -9.92 25.81 2.06
N GLU A 86 -9.52 26.18 0.83
CA GLU A 86 -8.27 25.73 0.18
C GLU A 86 -7.03 25.89 1.07
N GLN A 87 -6.87 27.04 1.72
CA GLN A 87 -5.66 27.39 2.46
C GLN A 87 -5.44 26.47 3.66
N SER A 88 -6.48 26.22 4.47
CA SER A 88 -6.39 25.36 5.66
C SER A 88 -6.62 23.88 5.37
N CYS A 89 -7.17 23.52 4.21
CA CYS A 89 -7.52 22.14 3.89
C CYS A 89 -6.27 21.29 3.57
N ALA A 90 -6.07 20.20 4.31
CA ALA A 90 -5.00 19.22 4.04
C ALA A 90 -5.17 18.51 2.68
N TYR A 91 -6.41 18.41 2.19
CA TYR A 91 -6.79 17.60 1.02
C TYR A 91 -7.21 18.42 -0.20
N SER A 92 -6.87 19.71 -0.26
CA SER A 92 -7.19 20.56 -1.42
C SER A 92 -6.51 20.02 -2.68
N ALA A 93 -7.29 19.57 -3.66
CA ALA A 93 -6.76 19.07 -4.93
C ALA A 93 -5.92 20.13 -5.64
N LYS A 94 -6.42 21.37 -5.70
CA LYS A 94 -5.70 22.50 -6.30
C LYS A 94 -4.32 22.67 -5.68
N LYS A 95 -4.22 22.74 -4.34
CA LYS A 95 -2.92 22.84 -3.64
C LYS A 95 -2.00 21.65 -3.95
N ILE A 96 -2.56 20.44 -3.99
CA ILE A 96 -1.81 19.22 -4.26
C ILE A 96 -1.22 19.21 -5.67
N TYR A 97 -2.04 19.39 -6.70
CA TYR A 97 -1.61 19.25 -8.09
C TYR A 97 -0.89 20.48 -8.64
N MET A 98 -1.28 21.70 -8.22
CA MET A 98 -0.54 22.91 -8.61
C MET A 98 0.89 22.90 -8.07
N SER A 99 1.12 22.33 -6.88
CA SER A 99 2.48 22.23 -6.34
C SER A 99 3.33 21.16 -7.03
N CYS A 100 2.80 20.38 -7.98
CA CYS A 100 3.58 19.45 -8.80
C CYS A 100 4.31 20.15 -9.95
N LEU A 101 3.83 21.33 -10.38
CA LEU A 101 4.41 22.05 -11.52
C LEU A 101 5.86 22.48 -11.24
N GLY A 102 6.74 22.26 -12.22
CA GLY A 102 8.17 22.57 -12.13
C GLY A 102 9.01 21.51 -11.40
N ASP A 103 8.40 20.41 -10.95
CA ASP A 103 9.09 19.26 -10.36
C ASP A 103 8.88 18.04 -11.28
N PRO A 104 9.92 17.59 -12.02
CA PRO A 104 9.80 16.50 -12.98
C PRO A 104 9.24 15.19 -12.40
N ALA A 105 9.62 14.84 -11.17
CA ALA A 105 9.13 13.63 -10.51
C ALA A 105 7.62 13.74 -10.23
N ARG A 106 7.18 14.94 -9.82
CA ARG A 106 5.77 15.19 -9.48
C ARG A 106 4.87 15.47 -10.68
N GLU A 107 5.45 15.98 -11.78
CA GLU A 107 4.82 16.04 -13.08
C GLU A 107 4.62 14.63 -13.67
N TYR A 108 5.62 13.75 -13.54
CA TYR A 108 5.49 12.35 -13.89
C TYR A 108 4.45 11.62 -13.04
N TRP A 109 4.54 11.73 -11.71
CA TRP A 109 3.54 11.17 -10.80
C TRP A 109 3.34 12.06 -9.57
N PRO A 110 2.10 12.50 -9.27
CA PRO A 110 0.84 11.96 -9.77
C PRO A 110 0.17 12.81 -10.86
N LEU A 111 0.81 13.90 -11.32
CA LEU A 111 0.14 14.88 -12.18
C LEU A 111 -0.21 14.33 -13.56
N SER A 112 0.61 13.45 -14.14
CA SER A 112 0.37 12.85 -15.46
C SER A 112 -0.96 12.07 -15.55
N MET A 113 -1.47 11.57 -14.43
CA MET A 113 -2.79 10.91 -14.34
C MET A 113 -3.96 11.90 -14.37
N VAL A 114 -3.70 13.16 -14.03
CA VAL A 114 -4.69 14.24 -14.05
C VAL A 114 -4.70 14.94 -15.39
N THR A 115 -3.53 15.28 -15.92
CA THR A 115 -3.38 15.99 -17.19
C THR A 115 -1.99 15.82 -17.79
N ARG A 116 -1.91 15.92 -19.12
CA ARG A 116 -0.64 16.05 -19.86
C ARG A 116 -0.23 17.52 -20.08
N ASP A 117 -1.16 18.45 -19.87
CA ASP A 117 -0.89 19.89 -19.94
C ASP A 117 -0.37 20.36 -18.57
N THR A 118 0.96 20.37 -18.43
CA THR A 118 1.67 20.82 -17.22
C THR A 118 1.83 22.33 -17.16
N THR A 119 0.86 23.09 -17.67
CA THR A 119 0.73 24.53 -17.40
C THR A 119 -0.24 24.77 -16.24
N SER A 120 -0.11 25.90 -15.55
CA SER A 120 -1.08 26.31 -14.51
C SER A 120 -2.52 26.29 -15.01
N GLN A 121 -2.76 26.72 -16.26
CA GLN A 121 -4.08 26.72 -16.87
C GLN A 121 -4.56 25.29 -17.16
N GLY A 122 -3.69 24.43 -17.70
CA GLY A 122 -3.98 23.03 -17.98
C GLY A 122 -4.37 22.24 -16.73
N VAL A 123 -3.63 22.44 -15.63
CA VAL A 123 -3.95 21.80 -14.34
C VAL A 123 -5.29 22.30 -13.81
N LEU A 124 -5.55 23.61 -13.80
CA LEU A 124 -6.82 24.15 -13.31
C LEU A 124 -8.01 23.63 -14.14
N ALA A 125 -7.90 23.65 -15.48
CA ALA A 125 -8.94 23.13 -16.37
C ALA A 125 -9.20 21.63 -16.14
N ALA A 126 -8.14 20.84 -15.95
CA ALA A 126 -8.28 19.42 -15.64
C ALA A 126 -8.98 19.19 -14.29
N LEU A 127 -8.70 20.01 -13.27
CA LEU A 127 -9.39 19.90 -11.98
C LEU A 127 -10.86 20.35 -12.06
N GLU A 128 -11.23 21.26 -12.95
CA GLU A 128 -12.63 21.64 -13.13
C GLU A 128 -13.48 20.53 -13.74
N HIS A 129 -12.87 19.67 -14.58
CA HIS A 129 -13.60 18.71 -15.41
C HIS A 129 -13.31 17.24 -15.12
N SER A 130 -12.40 16.92 -14.20
CA SER A 130 -12.06 15.54 -13.84
C SER A 130 -12.45 15.19 -12.40
N PRO A 131 -12.56 13.89 -12.08
CA PRO A 131 -12.74 13.44 -10.70
C PRO A 131 -11.66 13.96 -9.74
N TYR A 132 -10.46 14.26 -10.27
CA TYR A 132 -9.32 14.70 -9.47
C TYR A 132 -9.48 16.10 -8.86
N GLY A 133 -10.41 16.93 -9.33
CA GLY A 133 -10.70 18.22 -8.69
C GLY A 133 -11.84 18.20 -7.67
N ARG A 134 -12.51 17.06 -7.46
CA ARG A 134 -13.59 16.92 -6.48
C ARG A 134 -13.07 17.09 -5.04
N CYS A 135 -13.94 17.57 -4.16
CA CYS A 135 -13.70 17.56 -2.73
C CYS A 135 -13.69 16.10 -2.23
N VAL A 136 -12.70 15.73 -1.40
CA VAL A 136 -12.59 14.37 -0.83
C VAL A 136 -13.80 13.95 0.00
N TYR A 137 -14.55 14.92 0.53
CA TYR A 137 -15.78 14.68 1.31
C TYR A 137 -17.04 14.73 0.44
N SER A 138 -16.90 14.91 -0.86
CA SER A 138 -17.98 14.93 -1.86
C SER A 138 -17.71 13.92 -2.98
N CYS A 139 -16.81 12.98 -2.72
CA CYS A 139 -16.54 11.80 -3.55
C CYS A 139 -17.55 10.68 -3.27
N ASP A 140 -17.59 9.72 -4.19
CA ASP A 140 -18.38 8.48 -4.16
C ASP A 140 -17.54 7.28 -3.69
N ASN A 141 -16.44 7.52 -2.98
CA ASN A 141 -15.56 6.45 -2.51
C ASN A 141 -16.23 5.63 -1.40
N ASP A 142 -16.00 4.31 -1.41
CA ASP A 142 -16.53 3.37 -0.42
C ASP A 142 -15.45 2.47 0.22
N VAL A 143 -14.23 2.48 -0.34
CA VAL A 143 -13.08 1.76 0.21
C VAL A 143 -12.64 2.34 1.56
N VAL A 144 -12.04 1.48 2.39
CA VAL A 144 -11.51 1.86 3.72
C VAL A 144 -10.42 2.93 3.63
N ASP A 145 -10.27 3.75 4.69
CA ASP A 145 -9.13 4.67 4.84
C ASP A 145 -8.10 4.18 5.88
N HIS A 146 -8.45 3.15 6.64
CA HIS A 146 -7.54 2.39 7.48
C HIS A 146 -8.05 0.95 7.69
N GLN A 147 -7.11 0.02 7.84
CA GLN A 147 -7.40 -1.37 8.13
C GLN A 147 -6.23 -2.03 8.88
N VAL A 148 -6.57 -2.82 9.87
CA VAL A 148 -5.66 -3.72 10.59
C VAL A 148 -6.03 -5.16 10.28
N VAL A 149 -5.02 -6.00 10.09
CA VAL A 149 -5.16 -7.45 9.90
C VAL A 149 -4.31 -8.13 10.98
N GLY A 150 -4.89 -9.08 11.70
CA GLY A 150 -4.20 -9.98 12.61
C GLY A 150 -4.18 -11.39 12.03
N LEU A 151 -3.02 -12.02 12.05
CA LEU A 151 -2.75 -13.36 11.53
C LEU A 151 -2.22 -14.26 12.64
N GLU A 152 -2.72 -15.50 12.69
CA GLU A 152 -2.16 -16.60 13.47
C GLU A 152 -1.68 -17.67 12.50
N PHE A 153 -0.48 -18.21 12.74
CA PHE A 153 0.14 -19.25 11.93
C PHE A 153 0.07 -20.60 12.65
N PRO A 154 0.14 -21.73 11.91
CA PRO A 154 0.14 -23.07 12.50
C PRO A 154 1.21 -23.30 13.58
N SER A 155 2.38 -22.66 13.46
CA SER A 155 3.44 -22.70 14.48
C SER A 155 3.09 -22.00 15.81
N GLY A 156 1.96 -21.27 15.87
CA GLY A 156 1.59 -20.39 16.97
C GLY A 156 2.23 -19.01 16.89
N ALA A 157 3.03 -18.74 15.86
CA ALA A 157 3.50 -17.40 15.56
C ALA A 157 2.32 -16.49 15.18
N THR A 158 2.52 -15.19 15.34
CA THR A 158 1.48 -14.19 15.02
C THR A 158 2.07 -13.07 14.17
N ALA A 159 1.23 -12.47 13.33
CA ALA A 159 1.56 -11.23 12.67
C ALA A 159 0.43 -10.21 12.74
N SER A 160 0.79 -8.93 12.73
CA SER A 160 -0.16 -7.84 12.53
C SER A 160 0.27 -6.97 11.35
N PHE A 161 -0.68 -6.57 10.54
CA PHE A 161 -0.52 -5.63 9.45
C PHE A 161 -1.41 -4.40 9.67
N THR A 162 -0.86 -3.19 9.52
CA THR A 162 -1.64 -1.95 9.51
C THR A 162 -1.47 -1.22 8.18
N MET A 163 -2.58 -0.94 7.50
CA MET A 163 -2.68 -0.07 6.33
C MET A 163 -3.45 1.19 6.72
N THR A 164 -2.90 2.37 6.45
CA THR A 164 -3.57 3.65 6.78
C THR A 164 -3.24 4.77 5.81
N ALA A 165 -4.26 5.57 5.49
CA ALA A 165 -4.11 6.80 4.72
C ALA A 165 -3.50 7.96 5.55
N PHE A 166 -3.37 7.84 6.87
CA PHE A 166 -3.02 8.95 7.77
C PHE A 166 -1.56 8.92 8.25
N THR A 167 -0.63 9.04 7.31
CA THR A 167 0.83 8.98 7.54
C THR A 167 1.63 9.93 6.63
N PRO A 168 2.79 10.45 7.05
CA PRO A 168 3.74 11.06 6.11
C PRO A 168 4.14 10.09 4.97
N LEU A 169 4.80 10.61 3.93
CA LEU A 169 5.44 9.77 2.92
C LEU A 169 6.64 9.08 3.56
N VAL A 170 6.52 7.78 3.82
CA VAL A 170 7.58 6.96 4.40
C VAL A 170 7.52 5.56 3.80
N HIS A 171 8.62 4.83 3.85
CA HIS A 171 8.66 3.41 3.50
C HIS A 171 7.92 2.55 4.54
N ARG A 172 7.79 1.25 4.21
CA ARG A 172 7.30 0.22 5.13
C ARG A 172 8.08 0.25 6.44
N LYS A 173 7.38 0.10 7.56
CA LYS A 173 8.00 -0.10 8.87
C LYS A 173 7.76 -1.54 9.30
N THR A 174 8.83 -2.26 9.59
CA THR A 174 8.79 -3.69 9.88
C THR A 174 9.40 -3.94 11.26
N ARG A 175 8.78 -4.80 12.06
CA ARG A 175 9.36 -5.33 13.30
C ARG A 175 9.22 -6.84 13.35
N ILE A 176 10.34 -7.55 13.47
CA ILE A 176 10.38 -9.01 13.64
C ILE A 176 10.92 -9.29 15.04
N PHE A 177 10.27 -10.21 15.75
CA PHE A 177 10.64 -10.57 17.11
C PHE A 177 11.00 -12.05 17.13
N GLY A 178 12.22 -12.35 17.54
CA GLY A 178 12.70 -13.70 17.79
C GLY A 178 12.97 -13.91 19.28
N THR A 179 13.33 -15.14 19.63
CA THR A 179 13.64 -15.52 21.02
C THR A 179 15.01 -15.01 21.50
N ARG A 180 15.90 -14.63 20.56
CA ARG A 180 17.27 -14.15 20.83
C ARG A 180 17.51 -12.70 20.41
N GLY A 181 16.56 -12.07 19.74
CA GLY A 181 16.73 -10.70 19.27
C GLY A 181 15.48 -10.14 18.59
N CYS A 182 15.57 -8.89 18.17
CA CYS A 182 14.57 -8.25 17.34
C CYS A 182 15.19 -7.49 16.18
N LEU A 183 14.42 -7.37 15.10
CA LEU A 183 14.76 -6.60 13.91
C LEU A 183 13.76 -5.48 13.72
N GLU A 184 14.23 -4.27 13.43
CA GLU A 184 13.40 -3.14 13.02
C GLU A 184 13.89 -2.59 11.69
N GLY A 185 13.01 -2.56 10.70
CA GLY A 185 13.29 -2.03 9.36
C GLY A 185 12.46 -0.79 9.09
N ASP A 186 13.08 0.22 8.49
CA ASP A 186 12.42 1.49 8.21
C ASP A 186 12.37 1.85 6.71
N GLY A 187 12.84 0.93 5.86
CA GLY A 187 12.98 1.05 4.41
C GLY A 187 14.38 1.47 3.94
N GLU A 188 15.17 2.08 4.81
CA GLU A 188 16.54 2.51 4.52
C GLU A 188 17.57 1.85 5.46
N VAL A 189 17.16 1.60 6.70
CA VAL A 189 18.00 1.00 7.75
C VAL A 189 17.28 -0.19 8.36
N VAL A 190 18.04 -1.27 8.54
CA VAL A 190 17.67 -2.43 9.35
C VAL A 190 18.48 -2.39 10.63
N ARG A 191 17.80 -2.39 11.77
CA ARG A 191 18.39 -2.45 13.11
C ARG A 191 18.19 -3.84 13.68
N LEU A 192 19.27 -4.52 14.01
CA LEU A 192 19.26 -5.82 14.68
C LEU A 192 19.72 -5.64 16.11
N HIS A 193 18.91 -6.06 17.07
CA HIS A 193 19.29 -6.09 18.48
C HIS A 193 19.42 -7.55 18.96
N ASP A 194 20.61 -7.95 19.40
CA ASP A 194 20.89 -9.26 20.00
C ASP A 194 20.77 -9.16 21.53
N PHE A 195 19.86 -9.95 22.11
CA PHE A 195 19.57 -9.92 23.55
C PHE A 195 20.69 -10.50 24.41
N ALA A 196 21.46 -11.46 23.89
CA ALA A 196 22.54 -12.10 24.63
C ALA A 196 23.78 -11.21 24.71
N ALA A 197 24.05 -10.44 23.64
CA ALA A 197 25.16 -9.49 23.59
C ALA A 197 24.80 -8.10 24.11
N ASP A 198 23.51 -7.81 24.31
CA ASP A 198 22.95 -6.47 24.60
C ASP A 198 23.50 -5.41 23.64
N ARG A 199 23.48 -5.72 22.34
CA ARG A 199 24.06 -4.89 21.28
C ARG A 199 23.10 -4.71 20.13
N THR A 200 23.05 -3.49 19.61
CA THR A 200 22.35 -3.15 18.37
C THR A 200 23.33 -2.89 17.25
N GLU A 201 23.07 -3.49 16.09
CA GLU A 201 23.77 -3.27 14.83
C GLU A 201 22.82 -2.58 13.84
N GLU A 202 23.34 -1.61 13.08
CA GLU A 202 22.60 -0.93 12.03
C GLU A 202 23.18 -1.30 10.67
N HIS A 203 22.31 -1.75 9.77
CA HIS A 203 22.65 -2.07 8.38
C HIS A 203 21.90 -1.10 7.48
N ARG A 204 22.63 -0.22 6.80
CA ARG A 204 22.06 0.71 5.82
C ARG A 204 21.96 0.01 4.46
N ILE A 205 20.79 0.10 3.84
CA ILE A 205 20.53 -0.46 2.51
C ILE A 205 21.16 0.49 1.48
N THR A 206 22.12 -0.02 0.70
CA THR A 206 22.89 0.78 -0.27
C THR A 206 22.50 0.54 -1.72
N ASP A 207 21.78 -0.55 -2.00
CA ASP A 207 21.56 -1.06 -3.37
C ASP A 207 20.20 -0.67 -3.96
N THR A 208 19.47 0.23 -3.30
CA THR A 208 18.18 0.73 -3.79
C THR A 208 18.33 2.14 -4.36
N HIS A 209 17.72 2.41 -5.51
CA HIS A 209 17.53 3.79 -5.96
C HIS A 209 16.77 4.59 -4.88
N PRO A 210 17.18 5.82 -4.56
CA PRO A 210 16.60 6.59 -3.47
C PRO A 210 15.15 6.96 -3.77
N GLY A 211 14.21 6.56 -2.90
CA GLY A 211 12.84 7.08 -2.92
C GLY A 211 11.75 6.10 -2.51
N ALA A 212 10.67 6.63 -1.91
CA ALA A 212 9.49 5.89 -1.47
C ALA A 212 8.28 6.08 -2.41
N SER A 213 8.47 6.78 -3.54
CA SER A 213 7.40 7.14 -4.46
C SER A 213 7.47 6.34 -5.76
N ALA A 214 6.32 6.19 -6.43
CA ALA A 214 6.27 5.61 -7.78
C ALA A 214 7.09 6.43 -8.81
N ALA A 215 7.37 7.71 -8.52
CA ALA A 215 8.19 8.56 -9.39
C ALA A 215 9.70 8.26 -9.29
N ASP A 216 10.15 7.65 -8.20
CA ASP A 216 11.57 7.39 -7.95
C ASP A 216 12.05 6.07 -8.61
N GLY A 217 11.18 5.42 -9.39
CA GLY A 217 11.30 4.02 -9.75
C GLY A 217 11.02 3.14 -8.53
N HIS A 218 10.47 1.94 -8.73
CA HIS A 218 10.13 1.01 -7.66
C HIS A 218 11.37 0.39 -6.95
N ALA A 219 12.33 1.23 -6.53
CA ALA A 219 13.60 0.90 -5.89
C ALA A 219 14.45 -0.15 -6.64
N GLY A 220 14.24 -0.33 -7.95
CA GLY A 220 14.88 -1.37 -8.77
C GLY A 220 14.22 -2.76 -8.69
N GLY A 221 13.17 -2.93 -7.87
CA GLY A 221 12.46 -4.20 -7.72
C GLY A 221 11.78 -4.67 -9.01
N ASP A 222 11.13 -3.75 -9.73
CA ASP A 222 10.47 -4.07 -11.00
C ASP A 222 11.46 -4.54 -12.07
N ASP A 223 12.60 -3.86 -12.19
CA ASP A 223 13.65 -4.22 -13.14
C ASP A 223 14.23 -5.60 -12.81
N ALA A 224 14.46 -5.90 -11.53
CA ALA A 224 14.93 -7.20 -11.08
C ALA A 224 13.89 -8.32 -11.36
N LEU A 225 12.60 -8.05 -11.11
CA LEU A 225 11.52 -9.01 -11.40
C LEU A 225 11.42 -9.30 -12.90
N ILE A 226 11.47 -8.27 -13.75
CA ILE A 226 11.43 -8.43 -15.20
C ILE A 226 12.68 -9.16 -15.71
N ALA A 227 13.87 -8.83 -15.19
CA ALA A 227 15.10 -9.52 -15.55
C ALA A 227 15.04 -11.01 -15.19
N ALA A 228 14.61 -11.36 -13.98
CA ALA A 228 14.46 -12.74 -13.54
C ALA A 228 13.45 -13.51 -14.40
N PHE A 229 12.33 -12.88 -14.75
CA PHE A 229 11.34 -13.48 -15.65
C PHE A 229 11.89 -13.73 -17.06
N LEU A 230 12.58 -12.74 -17.65
CA LEU A 230 13.15 -12.88 -18.99
C LEU A 230 14.25 -13.95 -19.04
N ASP A 231 15.07 -14.04 -18.00
CA ASP A 231 16.11 -15.08 -17.88
C ASP A 231 15.49 -16.47 -17.80
N ALA A 232 14.44 -16.64 -17.00
CA ALA A 232 13.71 -17.90 -16.90
C ALA A 232 13.07 -18.32 -18.23
N VAL A 233 12.51 -17.37 -18.99
CA VAL A 233 11.95 -17.65 -20.33
C VAL A 233 13.06 -18.02 -21.33
N ALA A 234 14.21 -17.35 -21.27
CA ALA A 234 15.31 -17.57 -22.21
C ALA A 234 16.04 -18.90 -21.99
N THR A 235 16.20 -19.31 -20.72
CA THR A 235 16.98 -20.49 -20.32
C THR A 235 16.11 -21.72 -20.06
N GLY A 236 14.83 -21.52 -19.72
CA GLY A 236 13.96 -22.55 -19.17
C GLY A 236 14.20 -22.84 -17.68
N ASP A 237 15.09 -22.11 -17.01
CA ASP A 237 15.38 -22.27 -15.58
C ASP A 237 14.52 -21.32 -14.74
N THR A 238 13.60 -21.87 -13.96
CA THR A 238 12.71 -21.10 -13.08
C THR A 238 13.22 -20.97 -11.65
N SER A 239 14.45 -21.40 -11.34
CA SER A 239 14.99 -21.41 -9.97
C SER A 239 15.09 -20.02 -9.34
N ALA A 240 15.21 -18.97 -10.15
CA ALA A 240 15.23 -17.58 -9.72
C ALA A 240 13.83 -16.98 -9.49
N LEU A 241 12.75 -17.73 -9.75
CA LEU A 241 11.36 -17.29 -9.56
C LEU A 241 10.78 -17.93 -8.29
N PRO A 242 10.82 -17.23 -7.14
CA PRO A 242 10.40 -17.80 -5.86
C PRO A 242 8.87 -17.94 -5.71
N SER A 243 8.09 -17.34 -6.62
CA SER A 243 6.63 -17.34 -6.56
C SER A 243 6.03 -17.86 -7.87
N ASP A 244 5.17 -18.87 -7.76
CA ASP A 244 4.36 -19.36 -8.86
C ASP A 244 2.90 -18.85 -8.75
N ALA A 245 2.02 -19.38 -9.61
CA ALA A 245 0.60 -19.04 -9.57
C ALA A 245 -0.11 -19.52 -8.30
N ARG A 246 0.35 -20.62 -7.68
CA ARG A 246 -0.24 -21.16 -6.44
C ARG A 246 0.16 -20.31 -5.25
N THR A 247 1.43 -19.94 -5.13
CA THR A 247 1.92 -19.02 -4.10
C THR A 247 1.19 -17.68 -4.17
N SER A 248 1.06 -17.12 -5.38
CA SER A 248 0.29 -15.89 -5.59
C SER A 248 -1.18 -16.04 -5.17
N LEU A 249 -1.81 -17.17 -5.50
CA LEU A 249 -3.20 -17.44 -5.12
C LEU A 249 -3.37 -17.59 -3.60
N ALA A 250 -2.42 -18.22 -2.90
CA ALA A 250 -2.44 -18.37 -1.45
C ALA A 250 -2.53 -17.00 -0.77
N GLY A 251 -1.70 -16.04 -1.19
CA GLY A 251 -1.75 -14.69 -0.66
C GLY A 251 -3.06 -13.95 -0.92
N HIS A 252 -3.63 -14.11 -2.11
CA HIS A 252 -4.95 -13.57 -2.43
C HIS A 252 -6.05 -14.20 -1.56
N ARG A 253 -5.97 -15.51 -1.23
CA ARG A 253 -6.92 -16.16 -0.30
C ARG A 253 -6.87 -15.52 1.09
N VAL A 254 -5.68 -15.21 1.59
CA VAL A 254 -5.52 -14.52 2.89
C VAL A 254 -6.12 -13.11 2.85
N VAL A 255 -5.90 -12.36 1.77
CA VAL A 255 -6.53 -11.04 1.56
C VAL A 255 -8.05 -11.15 1.60
N TRP A 256 -8.63 -12.09 0.84
CA TRP A 256 -10.09 -12.27 0.83
C TRP A 256 -10.64 -12.76 2.17
N ALA A 257 -9.89 -13.58 2.91
CA ALA A 257 -10.24 -13.96 4.27
C ALA A 257 -10.21 -12.76 5.23
N ALA A 258 -9.22 -11.87 5.10
CA ALA A 258 -9.17 -10.62 5.84
C ALA A 258 -10.37 -9.71 5.54
N GLU A 259 -10.75 -9.56 4.26
CA GLU A 259 -11.94 -8.79 3.88
C GLU A 259 -13.23 -9.41 4.40
N LYS A 260 -13.36 -10.74 4.30
CA LYS A 260 -14.47 -11.47 4.91
C LYS A 260 -14.54 -11.21 6.41
N ALA A 261 -13.41 -11.32 7.12
CA ALA A 261 -13.32 -11.07 8.56
C ALA A 261 -13.73 -9.64 8.93
N ARG A 262 -13.29 -8.63 8.14
CA ARG A 262 -13.65 -7.21 8.32
C ARG A 262 -15.15 -7.00 8.20
N LEU A 263 -15.77 -7.56 7.16
CA LEU A 263 -17.19 -7.37 6.86
C LEU A 263 -18.09 -8.15 7.83
N SER A 264 -17.72 -9.38 8.19
CA SER A 264 -18.49 -10.21 9.12
C SER A 264 -18.23 -9.92 10.59
N LYS A 265 -17.15 -9.19 10.91
CA LYS A 265 -16.65 -8.95 12.28
C LYS A 265 -16.37 -10.25 13.05
N THR A 266 -15.78 -11.22 12.36
CA THR A 266 -15.42 -12.52 12.93
C THR A 266 -13.97 -12.89 12.61
N VAL A 267 -13.43 -13.85 13.35
CA VAL A 267 -12.23 -14.57 12.90
C VAL A 267 -12.62 -15.49 11.74
N VAL A 268 -11.82 -15.51 10.68
CA VAL A 268 -11.94 -16.44 9.58
C VAL A 268 -10.84 -17.49 9.72
N VAL A 269 -11.25 -18.76 9.76
CA VAL A 269 -10.33 -19.91 9.71
C VAL A 269 -10.10 -20.24 8.24
N LEU A 270 -8.84 -20.39 7.85
CA LEU A 270 -8.42 -20.80 6.52
C LEU A 270 -8.18 -22.31 6.51
N ASP A 271 -8.74 -22.99 5.52
CA ASP A 271 -8.44 -24.40 5.29
C ASP A 271 -6.98 -24.54 4.82
N ALA A 272 -6.31 -25.58 5.32
CA ALA A 272 -4.97 -25.93 4.88
C ALA A 272 -4.91 -25.98 3.34
N PRO A 273 -3.85 -25.45 2.71
CA PRO A 273 -3.71 -25.49 1.27
C PRO A 273 -3.82 -26.94 0.78
N ASP A 274 -4.55 -27.15 -0.32
CA ASP A 274 -4.69 -28.46 -0.96
C ASP A 274 -3.30 -28.99 -1.33
N THR A 275 -2.77 -29.93 -0.52
CA THR A 275 -1.48 -30.58 -0.76
C THR A 275 -1.52 -31.58 -1.92
N ALA A 276 -2.65 -31.65 -2.64
CA ALA A 276 -2.94 -32.69 -3.61
C ALA A 276 -2.13 -32.62 -4.92
N ASN A 277 -1.23 -31.66 -5.11
CA ASN A 277 -0.26 -31.66 -6.22
C ASN A 277 1.03 -30.96 -5.82
N ALA A 278 1.88 -31.65 -5.05
CA ALA A 278 3.30 -31.31 -5.00
C ALA A 278 3.87 -31.26 -6.43
N PRO A 279 4.83 -30.37 -6.73
CA PRO A 279 5.47 -30.36 -8.04
C PRO A 279 6.05 -31.76 -8.32
N VAL A 280 5.73 -32.29 -9.50
CA VAL A 280 6.49 -33.41 -10.05
C VAL A 280 7.91 -32.89 -10.22
N ALA A 281 8.84 -33.53 -9.53
CA ALA A 281 10.28 -33.25 -9.56
C ALA A 281 10.86 -33.28 -10.97
#